data_AF-A0A8J1ZLC5-F1
#
_entry.id   AF-A0A8J1ZLC5-F1
#
_cell.length_a   1.000
_cell.length_b   1.000
_cell.length_c   1.000
_cell.angle_alpha   90.00
_cell.angle_beta   90.00
_cell.angle_gamma   90.00
#
_symmetry.space_group_name_H-M   'P 1'
#
loop_
_entity.id
_entity.type
_entity.pdbx_description
1 polymer ?
#
loop_
_entity_poly.entity_id
_entity_poly.type
_entity_poly.pdbx_seq_one_letter_code
_entity_poly.pdbx_strand_id
1 'polypeptide(L)'
;MSMSSSTAMVGSTKQLTSPAIGNDATARLEFRKSLQASVPYVVRWINSLKLPLNNVTLRMKAGEKQAKVTPYNFFEALQNGLLLIEIHEATCHDPDQALVIRGVNKRPKTQAIMLKNLDIALRYMWSRSARATYMCTPLDFYHGNMTKILPCVLEMMQVWVFKKNRGMACRYLVELNSMLAPFYRDFLTVDWEDYDLDECLVADFADGTNLAIVLTVLGLVKESDLIPKMYGRPKSQAEFAFNYKLVLFFLKKLMPDM
;
A
#
# COMPACT_ATOMS: atom_id res chain seq x y z
N MET A 1 -26.98 -21.29 41.52
CA MET A 1 -27.97 -20.24 41.17
C MET A 1 -27.33 -18.93 41.60
N SER A 2 -26.92 -18.00 40.76
CA SER A 2 -27.54 -17.46 39.54
C SER A 2 -26.52 -17.17 38.43
N MET A 3 -27.03 -17.27 37.21
CA MET A 3 -26.40 -16.96 35.92
C MET A 3 -26.27 -15.45 35.63
N SER A 4 -25.58 -15.17 34.51
CA SER A 4 -25.59 -13.99 33.63
C SER A 4 -24.49 -12.94 33.92
N SER A 5 -23.78 -12.38 32.94
CA SER A 5 -23.92 -12.40 31.48
C SER A 5 -22.56 -12.00 30.87
N SER A 6 -21.94 -12.90 30.08
CA SER A 6 -20.87 -12.53 29.15
C SER A 6 -21.46 -11.79 27.96
N THR A 7 -21.23 -10.49 27.88
CA THR A 7 -21.50 -9.72 26.67
C THR A 7 -20.22 -9.68 25.84
N ALA A 8 -20.07 -10.63 24.91
CA ALA A 8 -19.09 -10.54 23.85
C ALA A 8 -19.50 -9.40 22.90
N MET A 9 -18.81 -8.26 22.99
CA MET A 9 -18.94 -7.17 22.03
C MET A 9 -18.12 -7.53 20.78
N VAL A 10 -18.82 -7.93 19.74
CA VAL A 10 -18.28 -8.14 18.39
C VAL A 10 -17.96 -6.75 17.80
N GLY A 11 -16.71 -6.32 17.96
CA GLY A 11 -16.16 -5.16 17.26
C GLY A 11 -15.88 -5.52 15.80
N SER A 12 -16.75 -5.07 14.90
CA SER A 12 -16.62 -5.26 13.45
C SER A 12 -15.49 -4.39 12.90
N THR A 13 -14.26 -4.91 12.90
CA THR A 13 -13.22 -4.43 11.98
C THR A 13 -13.67 -4.75 10.56
N LYS A 14 -13.94 -3.75 9.72
CA LYS A 14 -14.03 -3.96 8.27
C LYS A 14 -12.63 -4.19 7.71
N GLN A 15 -12.02 -5.31 8.10
CA GLN A 15 -10.97 -5.90 7.30
C GLN A 15 -11.48 -5.99 5.85
N LEU A 16 -10.62 -5.69 4.88
CA LEU A 16 -10.75 -6.14 3.49
C LEU A 16 -10.70 -7.68 3.44
N THR A 17 -11.51 -8.36 4.23
CA THR A 17 -11.85 -9.75 4.00
C THR A 17 -12.55 -9.77 2.65
N SER A 18 -12.17 -10.72 1.79
CA SER A 18 -13.05 -11.08 0.68
C SER A 18 -14.41 -11.32 1.33
N PRO A 19 -15.44 -10.48 1.09
CA PRO A 19 -16.71 -10.76 1.71
C PRO A 19 -17.12 -12.12 1.15
N ALA A 20 -17.79 -12.93 1.97
CA ALA A 20 -18.75 -13.84 1.41
C ALA A 20 -19.80 -12.94 0.73
N ILE A 21 -19.47 -12.45 -0.48
CA ILE A 21 -20.32 -11.51 -1.20
C ILE A 21 -21.51 -12.36 -1.64
N GLY A 22 -22.54 -12.38 -0.80
CA GLY A 22 -23.88 -12.78 -1.19
C GLY A 22 -24.24 -12.13 -2.52
N ASN A 23 -25.28 -12.64 -3.18
CA ASN A 23 -25.62 -12.29 -4.57
C ASN A 23 -26.00 -10.80 -4.81
N ASP A 24 -25.71 -9.88 -3.90
CA ASP A 24 -25.89 -8.45 -4.07
C ASP A 24 -24.86 -7.86 -5.06
N ALA A 25 -25.36 -7.49 -6.24
CA ALA A 25 -24.61 -6.86 -7.31
C ALA A 25 -24.06 -5.47 -6.92
N THR A 26 -24.71 -4.76 -6.01
CA THR A 26 -24.32 -3.41 -5.58
C THR A 26 -23.06 -3.46 -4.73
N ALA A 27 -23.03 -4.33 -3.73
CA ALA A 27 -21.85 -4.58 -2.91
C ALA A 27 -20.64 -5.05 -3.75
N ARG A 28 -20.85 -5.90 -4.76
CA ARG A 28 -19.78 -6.31 -5.70
C ARG A 28 -19.22 -5.13 -6.49
N LEU A 29 -20.08 -4.22 -6.93
CA LEU A 29 -19.68 -3.04 -7.70
C LEU A 29 -18.89 -2.04 -6.84
N GLU A 30 -19.35 -1.78 -5.62
CA GLU A 30 -18.65 -0.89 -4.68
C GLU A 30 -17.29 -1.44 -4.29
N PHE A 31 -17.21 -2.74 -3.97
CA PHE A 31 -15.95 -3.42 -3.72
C PHE A 31 -14.99 -3.31 -4.90
N ARG A 32 -15.48 -3.51 -6.13
CA ARG A 32 -14.68 -3.38 -7.35
C ARG A 32 -14.16 -1.96 -7.56
N LYS A 33 -14.98 -0.94 -7.29
CA LYS A 33 -14.59 0.49 -7.37
C LYS A 33 -13.52 0.82 -6.32
N SER A 34 -13.71 0.38 -5.08
CA SER A 34 -12.74 0.56 -3.99
C SER A 34 -11.40 -0.08 -4.33
N LEU A 35 -11.42 -1.32 -4.83
CA LEU A 35 -10.23 -1.99 -5.33
C LEU A 35 -9.56 -1.15 -6.42
N GLN A 36 -10.30 -0.76 -7.47
CA GLN A 36 -9.72 0.01 -8.56
C GLN A 36 -9.08 1.34 -8.11
N ALA A 37 -9.63 1.98 -7.08
CA ALA A 37 -9.07 3.19 -6.49
C ALA A 37 -7.69 2.98 -5.81
N SER A 38 -7.36 1.74 -5.43
CA SER A 38 -6.05 1.38 -4.86
C SER A 38 -4.94 1.18 -5.89
N VAL A 39 -5.28 0.97 -7.17
CA VAL A 39 -4.28 0.72 -8.23
C VAL A 39 -3.20 1.81 -8.31
N PRO A 40 -3.52 3.13 -8.30
CA PRO A 40 -2.50 4.17 -8.31
C PRO A 40 -1.53 4.10 -7.13
N TYR A 41 -2.00 3.66 -5.96
CA TYR A 41 -1.17 3.50 -4.78
C TYR A 41 -0.19 2.34 -4.93
N VAL A 42 -0.67 1.17 -5.36
CA VAL A 42 0.19 0.00 -5.63
C VAL A 42 1.22 0.30 -6.71
N VAL A 43 0.82 1.01 -7.77
CA VAL A 43 1.73 1.43 -8.85
C VAL A 43 2.84 2.36 -8.35
N ARG A 44 2.51 3.35 -7.49
CA ARG A 44 3.52 4.23 -6.88
C ARG A 44 4.52 3.43 -6.05
N TRP A 45 4.03 2.48 -5.25
CA TRP A 45 4.89 1.60 -4.47
C TRP A 45 5.82 0.76 -5.37
N ILE A 46 5.31 0.10 -6.41
CA ILE A 46 6.16 -0.68 -7.32
C ILE A 46 7.21 0.19 -7.99
N ASN A 47 6.85 1.39 -8.43
CA ASN A 47 7.79 2.32 -9.04
C ASN A 47 8.84 2.84 -8.06
N SER A 48 8.53 2.96 -6.76
CA SER A 48 9.50 3.39 -5.74
C SER A 48 10.57 2.33 -5.45
N LEU A 49 10.33 1.07 -5.82
CA LEU A 49 11.31 -0.02 -5.73
C LEU A 49 12.43 0.07 -6.80
N LYS A 50 12.32 0.99 -7.78
CA LYS A 50 13.33 1.22 -8.83
C LYS A 50 13.79 -0.07 -9.56
N LEU A 51 12.83 -0.95 -9.84
CA LEU A 51 13.08 -2.27 -10.44
C LEU A 51 13.64 -2.17 -11.87
N PRO A 52 14.51 -3.10 -12.30
CA PRO A 52 14.99 -3.18 -13.67
C PRO A 52 13.91 -3.80 -14.59
N LEU A 53 13.00 -2.97 -15.11
CA LEU A 53 11.84 -3.41 -15.91
C LEU A 53 12.14 -3.84 -17.35
N ASN A 54 13.41 -4.07 -17.70
CA ASN A 54 13.88 -4.34 -19.07
C ASN A 54 13.25 -5.59 -19.72
N ASN A 55 12.78 -6.53 -18.91
CA ASN A 55 12.18 -7.79 -19.37
C ASN A 55 10.67 -7.87 -19.08
N VAL A 56 10.09 -6.86 -18.42
CA VAL A 56 8.64 -6.81 -18.17
C VAL A 56 7.96 -6.32 -19.43
N THR A 57 6.90 -7.00 -19.88
CA THR A 57 6.14 -6.59 -21.07
C THR A 57 5.40 -5.29 -20.74
N LEU A 58 5.99 -4.16 -21.11
CA LEU A 58 5.42 -2.84 -20.94
C LEU A 58 5.39 -2.14 -22.29
N ARG A 59 4.20 -1.70 -22.72
CA ARG A 59 4.10 -0.76 -23.85
C ARG A 59 4.66 0.59 -23.40
N MET A 60 5.84 0.94 -23.89
CA MET A 60 6.43 2.26 -23.68
C MET A 60 5.67 3.30 -24.50
N LYS A 61 5.37 4.47 -23.92
CA LYS A 61 4.89 5.60 -24.72
C LYS A 61 6.07 6.23 -25.46
N ALA A 62 5.80 6.80 -26.64
CA ALA A 62 6.80 7.50 -27.42
C ALA A 62 7.46 8.60 -26.58
N GLY A 63 8.80 8.54 -26.43
CA GLY A 63 9.59 9.52 -25.67
C GLY A 63 9.92 9.12 -24.21
N GLU A 64 9.43 8.00 -23.70
CA GLU A 64 9.83 7.52 -22.36
C GLU A 64 11.25 6.91 -22.38
N LYS A 65 12.11 7.36 -21.46
CA LYS A 65 13.50 6.85 -21.33
C LYS A 65 13.59 5.51 -20.61
N GLN A 66 12.56 5.13 -19.85
CA GLN A 66 12.47 3.88 -19.10
C GLN A 66 11.01 3.42 -19.07
N ALA A 67 10.81 2.10 -19.14
CA ALA A 67 9.51 1.51 -18.93
C ALA A 67 9.09 1.73 -17.47
N LYS A 68 7.86 2.24 -17.25
CA LYS A 68 7.27 2.43 -15.92
C LYS A 68 5.94 1.69 -15.83
N VAL A 69 5.64 1.18 -14.63
CA VAL A 69 4.30 0.69 -14.36
C VAL A 69 3.39 1.91 -14.17
N THR A 70 2.24 1.89 -14.82
CA THR A 70 1.20 2.93 -14.76
C THR A 70 -0.11 2.25 -14.37
N PRO A 71 -1.11 2.99 -13.86
CA PRO A 71 -2.42 2.40 -13.56
C PRO A 71 -3.07 1.71 -14.78
N TYR A 72 -2.72 2.12 -15.99
CA TYR A 72 -3.26 1.59 -17.24
C TYR A 72 -2.60 0.28 -17.69
N ASN A 73 -1.31 0.09 -17.38
CA ASN A 73 -0.56 -1.11 -17.79
C ASN A 73 -0.30 -2.08 -16.63
N PHE A 74 -0.78 -1.77 -15.41
CA PHE A 74 -0.51 -2.54 -14.19
C PHE A 74 -0.83 -4.04 -14.33
N PHE A 75 -2.02 -4.38 -14.82
CA PHE A 75 -2.41 -5.80 -14.97
C PHE A 75 -1.63 -6.50 -16.10
N GLU A 76 -1.34 -5.81 -17.21
CA GLU A 76 -0.50 -6.32 -18.30
C GLU A 76 0.93 -6.60 -17.81
N ALA A 77 1.48 -5.69 -17.01
CA ALA A 77 2.82 -5.80 -16.44
C ALA A 77 2.99 -7.04 -15.52
N LEU A 78 1.91 -7.46 -14.86
CA LEU A 78 1.90 -8.62 -13.98
C LEU A 78 1.67 -9.95 -14.73
N GLN A 79 1.14 -9.90 -15.95
CA GLN A 79 0.60 -11.06 -16.67
C GLN A 79 1.64 -12.16 -16.97
N ASN A 80 2.92 -11.79 -17.07
CA ASN A 80 4.00 -12.72 -17.40
C ASN A 80 4.80 -13.22 -16.17
N GLY A 81 4.45 -12.73 -14.97
CA GLY A 81 5.07 -13.07 -13.70
C GLY A 81 6.44 -12.46 -13.42
N LEU A 82 7.09 -11.80 -14.40
CA LEU A 82 8.43 -11.22 -14.19
C LEU A 82 8.40 -10.06 -13.20
N LEU A 83 7.40 -9.18 -13.28
CA LEU A 83 7.28 -8.07 -12.34
C LEU A 83 7.15 -8.57 -10.89
N LEU A 84 6.38 -9.63 -10.64
CA LEU A 84 6.23 -10.20 -9.29
C LEU A 84 7.56 -10.74 -8.74
N ILE A 85 8.38 -11.33 -9.61
CA ILE A 85 9.71 -11.85 -9.26
C ILE A 85 10.65 -10.70 -8.90
N GLU A 86 10.68 -9.64 -9.71
CA GLU A 86 11.53 -8.47 -9.44
C GLU A 86 11.07 -7.74 -8.15
N ILE A 87 9.76 -7.61 -7.90
CA ILE A 87 9.23 -7.08 -6.62
C ILE A 87 9.68 -7.95 -5.45
N HIS A 88 9.63 -9.27 -5.59
CA HIS A 88 10.07 -10.19 -4.54
C HIS A 88 11.56 -10.01 -4.24
N GLU A 89 12.41 -10.04 -5.27
CA GLU A 89 13.86 -9.91 -5.12
C GLU A 89 14.25 -8.54 -4.51
N ALA A 90 13.52 -7.47 -4.85
CA ALA A 90 13.76 -6.14 -4.29
C ALA A 90 13.27 -5.95 -2.84
N THR A 91 12.32 -6.77 -2.38
CA THR A 91 11.76 -6.66 -1.01
C THR A 91 12.29 -7.72 -0.05
N CYS A 92 12.96 -8.75 -0.56
CA CYS A 92 13.69 -9.75 0.21
C CYS A 92 15.15 -9.30 0.44
N HIS A 93 15.37 -8.48 1.46
CA HIS A 93 16.72 -8.13 1.95
C HIS A 93 17.17 -8.95 3.17
N ASP A 94 16.54 -10.10 3.41
CA ASP A 94 16.99 -10.97 4.49
C ASP A 94 18.27 -11.71 4.05
N PRO A 95 19.44 -11.47 4.68
CA PRO A 95 20.68 -12.12 4.29
C PRO A 95 20.62 -13.65 4.39
N ASP A 96 19.74 -14.20 5.24
CA ASP A 96 19.53 -15.64 5.39
C ASP A 96 18.53 -16.20 4.35
N GLN A 97 17.83 -15.34 3.60
CA GLN A 97 16.83 -15.72 2.59
C GLN A 97 16.95 -14.91 1.29
N ALA A 98 18.15 -14.45 0.92
CA ALA A 98 18.44 -13.89 -0.40
C ALA A 98 18.36 -15.01 -1.46
N LEU A 99 17.16 -15.53 -1.65
CA LEU A 99 16.79 -16.58 -2.58
C LEU A 99 16.61 -15.93 -3.94
N VAL A 100 17.70 -15.89 -4.72
CA VAL A 100 17.61 -15.65 -6.16
C VAL A 100 16.61 -16.65 -6.73
N ILE A 101 15.51 -16.16 -7.30
CA ILE A 101 14.45 -17.04 -7.81
C ILE A 101 15.00 -17.74 -9.06
N ARG A 102 15.22 -19.05 -8.95
CA ARG A 102 15.75 -19.88 -10.05
C ARG A 102 14.64 -20.41 -10.95
N GLY A 103 14.99 -20.75 -12.20
CA GLY A 103 14.08 -21.38 -13.16
C GLY A 103 13.12 -20.42 -13.88
N VAL A 104 13.31 -19.11 -13.69
CA VAL A 104 12.54 -18.05 -14.33
C VAL A 104 12.94 -17.89 -15.79
N ASN A 105 11.95 -17.88 -16.69
CA ASN A 105 12.20 -17.55 -18.08
C ASN A 105 12.14 -16.03 -18.27
N LYS A 106 13.27 -15.39 -18.57
CA LYS A 106 13.36 -13.93 -18.75
C LYS A 106 12.70 -13.40 -20.04
N ARG A 107 12.28 -14.28 -20.95
CA ARG A 107 11.58 -13.92 -22.21
C ARG A 107 10.38 -14.86 -22.45
N PRO A 108 9.34 -14.80 -21.61
CA PRO A 108 8.21 -15.70 -21.70
C PRO A 108 7.35 -15.34 -22.94
N LYS A 109 7.47 -16.13 -24.01
CA LYS A 109 6.73 -15.91 -25.29
C LYS A 109 5.41 -16.68 -25.40
N THR A 110 5.23 -17.73 -24.59
CA THR A 110 4.04 -18.59 -24.64
C THR A 110 3.31 -18.57 -23.32
N GLN A 111 2.00 -18.79 -23.36
CA GLN A 111 1.16 -18.87 -22.16
C GLN A 111 1.71 -19.88 -21.16
N ALA A 112 2.12 -21.07 -21.60
CA ALA A 112 2.66 -22.10 -20.70
C ALA A 112 3.90 -21.61 -19.93
N ILE A 113 4.79 -20.84 -20.57
CA ILE A 113 5.98 -20.27 -19.92
C ILE A 113 5.60 -19.12 -18.98
N MET A 114 4.65 -18.27 -19.37
CA MET A 114 4.13 -17.20 -18.49
C MET A 114 3.49 -17.78 -17.23
N LEU A 115 2.65 -18.80 -17.37
CA LEU A 115 2.03 -19.50 -16.24
C LEU A 115 3.08 -20.18 -15.35
N LYS A 116 4.15 -20.73 -15.92
CA LYS A 116 5.27 -21.28 -15.14
C LYS A 116 5.98 -20.19 -14.32
N ASN A 117 6.28 -19.03 -14.92
CA ASN A 117 6.87 -17.91 -14.18
C ASN A 117 5.97 -17.43 -13.04
N LEU A 118 4.67 -17.31 -13.31
CA LEU A 118 3.68 -16.93 -12.31
C LEU A 118 3.58 -17.95 -11.17
N ASP A 119 3.55 -19.25 -11.49
CA ASP A 119 3.56 -20.32 -10.48
C ASP A 119 4.81 -20.26 -9.60
N ILE A 120 5.99 -20.03 -10.20
CA ILE A 120 7.23 -19.80 -9.45
C ILE A 120 7.05 -18.59 -8.51
N ALA A 121 6.68 -17.43 -9.05
CA ALA A 121 6.54 -16.19 -8.27
C ALA A 121 5.57 -16.36 -7.08
N LEU A 122 4.41 -16.98 -7.32
CA LEU A 122 3.37 -17.19 -6.32
C LEU A 122 3.82 -18.16 -5.22
N ARG A 123 4.59 -19.20 -5.52
CA ARG A 123 5.15 -20.09 -4.49
C ARG A 123 6.07 -19.34 -3.52
N TYR A 124 6.93 -18.47 -4.04
CA TYR A 124 7.80 -17.63 -3.21
C TYR A 124 7.02 -16.58 -2.42
N MET A 125 5.86 -16.14 -2.91
CA MET A 125 4.95 -15.31 -2.14
C MET A 125 4.34 -16.05 -0.97
N TRP A 126 3.82 -17.26 -1.21
CA TRP A 126 3.12 -18.04 -0.20
C TRP A 126 4.01 -18.57 0.90
N SER A 127 5.30 -18.81 0.61
CA SER A 127 6.26 -19.22 1.64
C SER A 127 6.50 -18.14 2.71
N ARG A 128 6.11 -16.87 2.48
CA ARG A 128 6.36 -15.75 3.41
C ARG A 128 5.16 -15.38 4.29
N SER A 129 4.32 -16.35 4.63
CA SER A 129 3.18 -16.17 5.55
C SER A 129 2.07 -15.23 5.04
N ALA A 130 1.88 -15.10 3.73
CA ALA A 130 0.70 -14.41 3.21
C ALA A 130 -0.56 -15.25 3.45
N ARG A 131 -1.68 -14.59 3.77
CA ARG A 131 -2.92 -15.29 4.17
C ARG A 131 -3.53 -16.04 2.99
N ALA A 132 -3.95 -17.29 3.25
CA ALA A 132 -4.56 -18.15 2.24
C ALA A 132 -5.81 -17.53 1.58
N THR A 133 -6.53 -16.66 2.31
CA THR A 133 -7.73 -15.95 1.84
C THR A 133 -7.47 -15.04 0.64
N TYR A 134 -6.23 -14.58 0.45
CA TYR A 134 -5.82 -13.73 -0.70
C TYR A 134 -5.04 -14.52 -1.75
N MET A 135 -5.08 -15.85 -1.71
CA MET A 135 -4.44 -16.67 -2.72
C MET A 135 -5.06 -16.45 -4.10
N CYS A 136 -4.16 -16.45 -5.08
CA CYS A 136 -4.39 -16.11 -6.48
C CYS A 136 -3.67 -17.21 -7.29
N THR A 137 -4.28 -17.65 -8.39
CA THR A 137 -3.67 -18.67 -9.26
C THR A 137 -2.89 -18.01 -10.41
N PRO A 138 -1.95 -18.72 -11.05
CA PRO A 138 -1.32 -18.24 -12.27
C PRO A 138 -2.33 -17.82 -13.36
N LEU A 139 -3.45 -18.54 -13.48
CA LEU A 139 -4.50 -18.20 -14.45
C LEU A 139 -5.18 -16.87 -14.10
N ASP A 140 -5.38 -16.58 -12.81
CA ASP A 140 -5.98 -15.31 -12.39
C ASP A 140 -5.12 -14.12 -12.83
N PHE A 141 -3.79 -14.23 -12.72
CA PHE A 141 -2.84 -13.22 -13.23
C PHE A 141 -2.82 -13.15 -14.75
N TYR A 142 -2.71 -14.30 -15.42
CA TYR A 142 -2.66 -14.35 -16.88
C TYR A 142 -3.91 -13.76 -17.54
N HIS A 143 -5.08 -13.90 -16.93
CA HIS A 143 -6.33 -13.31 -17.43
C HIS A 143 -6.63 -11.90 -16.90
N GLY A 144 -5.76 -11.34 -16.05
CA GLY A 144 -5.97 -9.98 -15.51
C GLY A 144 -7.17 -9.88 -14.56
N ASN A 145 -7.46 -10.93 -13.78
CA ASN A 145 -8.60 -10.96 -12.87
C ASN A 145 -8.41 -10.01 -11.67
N MET A 146 -8.81 -8.74 -11.85
CA MET A 146 -8.61 -7.66 -10.89
C MET A 146 -9.09 -7.99 -9.47
N THR A 147 -10.23 -8.66 -9.31
CA THR A 147 -10.81 -8.93 -7.98
C THR A 147 -10.00 -9.93 -7.17
N LYS A 148 -9.10 -10.68 -7.81
CA LYS A 148 -8.17 -11.58 -7.13
C LYS A 148 -6.74 -11.05 -7.10
N ILE A 149 -6.26 -10.51 -8.22
CA ILE A 149 -4.89 -9.97 -8.34
C ILE A 149 -4.67 -8.86 -7.33
N LEU A 150 -5.61 -7.91 -7.22
CA LEU A 150 -5.34 -6.71 -6.45
C LEU A 150 -5.32 -6.96 -4.93
N PRO A 151 -6.26 -7.72 -4.33
CA PRO A 151 -6.11 -8.15 -2.94
C PRO A 151 -4.83 -8.94 -2.69
N CYS A 152 -4.46 -9.82 -3.63
CA CYS A 152 -3.23 -10.61 -3.58
C CYS A 152 -1.97 -9.71 -3.56
N VAL A 153 -1.88 -8.69 -4.42
CA VAL A 153 -0.75 -7.75 -4.45
C VAL A 153 -0.74 -6.81 -3.24
N LEU A 154 -1.90 -6.38 -2.76
CA LEU A 154 -2.01 -5.59 -1.52
C LEU A 154 -1.55 -6.40 -0.29
N GLU A 155 -1.90 -7.68 -0.22
CA GLU A 155 -1.41 -8.59 0.82
C GLU A 155 0.11 -8.75 0.74
N MET A 156 0.70 -8.87 -0.46
CA MET A 156 2.16 -8.89 -0.61
C MET A 156 2.80 -7.63 -0.04
N MET A 157 2.27 -6.45 -0.39
CA MET A 157 2.75 -5.19 0.14
C MET A 157 2.64 -5.15 1.67
N GLN A 158 1.50 -5.61 2.22
CA GLN A 158 1.27 -5.71 3.66
C GLN A 158 2.28 -6.62 4.36
N VAL A 159 2.55 -7.79 3.81
CA VAL A 159 3.44 -8.78 4.41
C VAL A 159 4.91 -8.39 4.24
N TRP A 160 5.32 -7.90 3.09
CA TRP A 160 6.72 -7.65 2.78
C TRP A 160 7.22 -6.28 3.23
N VAL A 161 6.37 -5.26 3.15
CA VAL A 161 6.73 -3.90 3.57
C VAL A 161 6.28 -3.65 5.00
N PHE A 162 5.02 -3.96 5.30
CA PHE A 162 4.42 -3.49 6.55
C PHE A 162 4.59 -4.46 7.72
N LYS A 163 4.74 -5.78 7.53
CA LYS A 163 4.87 -6.72 8.66
C LYS A 163 6.10 -6.45 9.52
N LYS A 164 7.25 -6.11 8.90
CA LYS A 164 8.46 -5.68 9.63
C LYS A 164 8.25 -4.34 10.34
N ASN A 165 7.51 -3.44 9.71
CA ASN A 165 7.20 -2.13 10.26
C ASN A 165 6.08 -2.15 11.31
N ARG A 166 5.22 -3.18 11.37
CA ARG A 166 4.13 -3.30 12.35
C ARG A 166 4.67 -3.42 13.78
N GLY A 167 5.75 -4.17 13.98
CA GLY A 167 6.45 -4.21 15.26
C GLY A 167 7.07 -2.86 15.65
N MET A 168 7.30 -1.97 14.68
CA MET A 168 7.81 -0.60 14.88
C MET A 168 6.71 0.45 14.82
N ALA A 169 5.48 0.11 14.43
CA ALA A 169 4.41 1.08 14.17
C ALA A 169 4.04 1.81 15.46
N CYS A 170 3.88 1.09 16.56
CA CYS A 170 3.66 1.70 17.87
C CYS A 170 4.79 2.67 18.25
N ARG A 171 6.05 2.34 17.93
CA ARG A 171 7.19 3.23 18.18
C ARG A 171 7.13 4.49 17.32
N TYR A 172 6.88 4.35 16.02
CA TYR A 172 6.73 5.51 15.12
C TYR A 172 5.56 6.39 15.53
N LEU A 173 4.46 5.81 15.97
CA LEU A 173 3.30 6.56 16.45
C LEU A 173 3.59 7.31 17.74
N VAL A 174 4.28 6.69 18.70
CA VAL A 174 4.75 7.38 19.91
C VAL A 174 5.68 8.53 19.55
N GLU A 175 6.61 8.32 18.61
CA GLU A 175 7.53 9.35 18.16
C GLU A 175 6.78 10.51 17.48
N LEU A 176 5.88 10.22 16.54
CA LEU A 176 5.02 11.22 15.91
C LEU A 176 4.18 11.97 16.95
N ASN A 177 3.61 11.26 17.92
CA ASN A 177 2.84 11.88 18.99
C ASN A 177 3.69 12.87 19.80
N SER A 178 4.94 12.51 20.11
CA SER A 178 5.86 13.39 20.82
C SER A 178 6.23 14.65 20.04
N MET A 179 6.27 14.57 18.70
CA MET A 179 6.48 15.75 17.83
C MET A 179 5.25 16.66 17.77
N LEU A 180 4.05 16.08 17.83
CA LEU A 180 2.78 16.79 17.71
C LEU A 180 2.27 17.37 19.03
N ALA A 181 2.56 16.72 20.16
CA ALA A 181 2.09 17.12 21.49
C ALA A 181 2.41 18.59 21.87
N PRO A 182 3.60 19.14 21.58
CA PRO A 182 3.88 20.56 21.84
C PRO A 182 2.95 21.54 21.10
N PHE A 183 2.28 21.07 20.04
CA PHE A 183 1.36 21.86 19.23
C PHE A 183 -0.11 21.57 19.55
N TYR A 184 -0.39 20.82 20.62
CA TYR A 184 -1.75 20.37 21.00
C TYR A 184 -2.44 19.60 19.86
N ARG A 185 -1.66 18.74 19.21
CA ARG A 185 -2.04 17.90 18.06
C ARG A 185 -1.71 16.43 18.29
N ASP A 186 -1.48 16.06 19.54
CA ASP A 186 -1.30 14.68 19.95
C ASP A 186 -2.51 13.83 19.52
N PHE A 187 -2.21 12.60 19.10
CA PHE A 187 -3.21 11.58 18.85
C PHE A 187 -3.94 11.30 20.17
N LEU A 188 -5.27 11.27 20.13
CA LEU A 188 -6.10 10.91 21.28
C LEU A 188 -5.85 9.42 21.62
N THR A 189 -4.91 9.17 22.53
CA THR A 189 -4.48 7.82 22.95
C THR A 189 -5.64 7.07 23.60
N VAL A 190 -6.00 5.88 23.09
CA VAL A 190 -6.57 4.79 23.89
C VAL A 190 -6.20 3.47 23.21
N ASP A 191 -5.26 2.71 23.78
CA ASP A 191 -4.97 1.32 23.44
C ASP A 191 -4.71 0.98 21.96
N TRP A 192 -3.46 1.19 21.52
CA TRP A 192 -2.94 0.81 20.19
C TRP A 192 -3.07 -0.69 19.83
N GLU A 193 -3.51 -1.53 20.77
CA GLU A 193 -3.77 -2.95 20.57
C GLU A 193 -5.19 -3.22 20.03
N ASP A 194 -6.17 -2.35 20.33
CA ASP A 194 -7.59 -2.48 19.93
C ASP A 194 -8.07 -1.34 18.99
N TYR A 195 -7.20 -0.38 18.70
CA TYR A 195 -7.52 0.78 17.89
C TYR A 195 -7.68 0.39 16.41
N ASP A 196 -8.75 0.84 15.74
CA ASP A 196 -8.83 0.85 14.29
C ASP A 196 -7.91 1.96 13.75
N LEU A 197 -6.60 1.72 13.93
CA LEU A 197 -5.48 2.62 13.64
C LEU A 197 -5.60 3.26 12.26
N ASP A 198 -6.14 2.51 11.29
CA ASP A 198 -6.21 2.96 9.91
C ASP A 198 -7.20 4.13 9.75
N GLU A 199 -8.38 4.11 10.40
CA GLU A 199 -9.37 5.18 10.26
C GLU A 199 -8.96 6.46 11.02
N CYS A 200 -8.45 6.31 12.23
CA CYS A 200 -8.04 7.44 13.06
C CYS A 200 -6.80 8.13 12.51
N LEU A 201 -5.78 7.38 12.06
CA LEU A 201 -4.59 7.99 11.44
C LEU A 201 -4.94 8.70 10.13
N VAL A 202 -5.84 8.13 9.33
CA VAL A 202 -6.31 8.83 8.13
C VAL A 202 -6.98 10.15 8.50
N ALA A 203 -7.83 10.17 9.53
CA ALA A 203 -8.47 11.39 10.00
C ALA A 203 -7.47 12.42 10.51
N ASP A 204 -6.48 12.00 11.31
CA ASP A 204 -5.48 12.87 11.92
C ASP A 204 -4.53 13.52 10.89
N PHE A 205 -4.32 12.86 9.74
CA PHE A 205 -3.49 13.39 8.66
C PHE A 205 -4.29 13.93 7.46
N ALA A 206 -5.63 13.80 7.45
CA ALA A 206 -6.48 14.15 6.32
C ALA A 206 -6.35 15.62 5.88
N ASP A 207 -6.17 16.53 6.86
CA ASP A 207 -6.10 17.96 6.61
C ASP A 207 -4.67 18.47 6.30
N GLY A 208 -3.68 17.59 6.38
CA GLY A 208 -2.26 17.87 6.11
C GLY A 208 -1.52 18.66 7.20
N THR A 209 -2.20 19.18 8.22
CA THR A 209 -1.60 20.03 9.27
C THR A 209 -0.60 19.25 10.11
N ASN A 210 -0.97 18.05 10.57
CA ASN A 210 -0.09 17.20 11.36
C ASN A 210 1.15 16.78 10.56
N LEU A 211 0.97 16.49 9.27
CA LEU A 211 2.11 16.17 8.39
C LEU A 211 3.06 17.36 8.23
N ALA A 212 2.53 18.58 8.11
CA ALA A 212 3.33 19.79 8.01
C ALA A 212 4.16 20.07 9.27
N ILE A 213 3.57 19.86 10.46
CA ILE A 213 4.27 19.98 11.73
C ILE A 213 5.41 18.97 11.79
N VAL A 214 5.13 17.70 11.49
CA VAL A 214 6.16 16.64 11.48
C VAL A 214 7.31 16.97 10.54
N LEU A 215 7.02 17.41 9.31
CA LEU A 215 8.05 17.82 8.35
C LEU A 215 8.91 18.98 8.85
N THR A 216 8.30 19.90 9.61
CA THR A 216 8.99 21.07 10.17
C THR A 216 9.86 20.69 11.37
N VAL A 217 9.34 19.90 12.29
CA VAL A 217 10.06 19.42 13.49
C VAL A 217 11.27 18.57 13.09
N LEU A 218 11.13 17.74 12.05
CA LEU A 218 12.23 16.94 11.49
C LEU A 218 13.25 17.78 10.71
N GLY A 219 13.05 19.10 10.58
CA GLY A 219 13.95 19.99 9.83
C GLY A 219 13.94 19.77 8.32
N LEU A 220 12.97 19.00 7.80
CA LEU A 220 12.85 18.72 6.36
C LEU A 220 12.27 19.90 5.59
N VAL A 221 11.46 20.74 6.26
CA VAL A 221 10.93 21.99 5.72
C VAL A 221 11.12 23.09 6.75
N LYS A 222 11.51 24.28 6.31
CA LYS A 222 11.60 25.43 7.21
C LYS A 222 10.20 25.89 7.61
N GLU A 223 10.02 26.20 8.89
CA GLU A 223 8.76 26.69 9.44
C GLU A 223 8.21 27.87 8.62
N SER A 224 9.06 28.84 8.30
CA SER A 224 8.73 30.04 7.52
C SER A 224 8.12 29.75 6.14
N ASP A 225 8.44 28.59 5.57
CA ASP A 225 8.05 28.25 4.20
C ASP A 225 6.66 27.60 4.14
N LEU A 226 6.25 26.96 5.23
CA LEU A 226 5.07 26.09 5.30
C LEU A 226 4.02 26.60 6.29
N ILE A 227 4.37 26.76 7.57
CA ILE A 227 3.41 26.98 8.66
C ILE A 227 2.60 28.28 8.50
N PRO A 228 3.20 29.45 8.19
CA PRO A 228 2.44 30.71 8.06
C PRO A 228 1.42 30.72 6.92
N LYS A 229 1.57 29.84 5.93
CA LYS A 229 0.71 29.78 4.75
C LYS A 229 -0.46 28.83 4.95
N MET A 230 -0.41 27.96 5.96
CA MET A 230 -1.41 26.92 6.18
C MET A 230 -2.58 27.40 7.04
N TYR A 231 -3.73 26.81 6.80
CA TYR A 231 -4.86 26.89 7.72
C TYR A 231 -4.55 26.03 8.94
N GLY A 232 -4.44 26.65 10.10
CA GLY A 232 -4.18 25.94 11.34
C GLY A 232 -5.28 24.92 11.64
N ARG A 233 -6.55 25.32 11.65
CA ARG A 233 -7.70 24.42 11.90
C ARG A 233 -8.70 24.55 10.73
N PRO A 234 -8.45 23.87 9.60
CA PRO A 234 -9.31 23.99 8.44
C PRO A 234 -10.71 23.42 8.77
N LYS A 235 -11.76 24.11 8.31
CA LYS A 235 -13.17 23.72 8.53
C LYS A 235 -13.92 23.45 7.24
N SER A 236 -13.37 23.89 6.11
CA SER A 236 -14.00 23.74 4.78
C SER A 236 -13.14 22.90 3.84
N GLN A 237 -13.78 22.17 2.92
CA GLN A 237 -13.07 21.33 1.95
C GLN A 237 -12.03 22.11 1.11
N ALA A 238 -12.25 23.40 0.88
CA ALA A 238 -11.31 24.27 0.19
C ALA A 238 -10.01 24.48 0.98
N GLU A 239 -10.11 24.68 2.31
CA GLU A 239 -8.96 24.84 3.20
C GLU A 239 -8.17 23.53 3.33
N PHE A 240 -8.87 22.40 3.43
CA PHE A 240 -8.26 21.06 3.41
C PHE A 240 -7.47 20.86 2.11
N ALA A 241 -8.09 21.16 0.97
CA ALA A 241 -7.45 21.03 -0.34
C ALA A 241 -6.24 21.97 -0.49
N PHE A 242 -6.30 23.17 0.10
CA PHE A 242 -5.18 24.11 0.10
C PHE A 242 -4.00 23.55 0.91
N ASN A 243 -4.23 23.15 2.16
CA ASN A 243 -3.19 22.58 3.02
C ASN A 243 -2.54 21.35 2.37
N TYR A 244 -3.36 20.45 1.85
CA TYR A 244 -2.88 19.25 1.16
C TYR A 244 -1.98 19.57 -0.04
N LYS A 245 -2.39 20.52 -0.90
CA LYS A 245 -1.57 20.94 -2.06
C LYS A 245 -0.23 21.52 -1.64
N LEU A 246 -0.21 22.30 -0.57
CA LEU A 246 1.01 22.92 -0.06
C LEU A 246 1.96 21.86 0.49
N VAL A 247 1.47 20.93 1.32
CA VAL A 247 2.28 19.82 1.84
C VAL A 247 2.79 18.93 0.71
N LEU A 248 1.94 18.60 -0.25
CA LEU A 248 2.32 17.79 -1.41
C LEU A 248 3.43 18.45 -2.25
N PHE A 249 3.45 19.78 -2.36
CA PHE A 249 4.51 20.51 -3.04
C PHE A 249 5.88 20.30 -2.36
N PHE A 250 5.94 20.33 -1.03
CA PHE A 250 7.18 20.07 -0.30
C PHE A 250 7.59 18.60 -0.33
N LEU A 251 6.63 17.67 -0.18
CA LEU A 251 6.92 16.24 -0.29
C LEU A 251 7.52 15.89 -1.66
N LYS A 252 7.01 16.47 -2.76
CA LYS A 252 7.59 16.28 -4.10
C LYS A 252 9.00 16.84 -4.23
N LYS A 253 9.36 17.89 -3.50
CA LYS A 253 10.74 18.41 -3.47
C LYS A 253 11.69 17.50 -2.69
N LEU A 254 11.20 16.96 -1.57
CA LEU A 254 11.98 16.07 -0.70
C LEU A 254 12.13 14.67 -1.31
N MET A 255 11.11 14.21 -2.02
CA MET A 255 11.02 12.88 -2.61
C MET A 255 10.61 13.01 -4.09
N PRO A 256 11.53 13.47 -4.97
CA PRO A 256 11.21 13.73 -6.38
C PRO A 256 10.86 12.47 -7.17
N ASP A 257 11.17 11.29 -6.63
CA ASP A 257 10.90 9.98 -7.23
C ASP A 257 9.56 9.35 -6.76
N MET A 258 8.78 10.01 -5.89
CA MET A 258 7.43 9.60 -5.46
C MET A 258 6.31 10.23 -6.31
#